data_AF-A0A2G6C550-F1
#
_entry.id   AF-A0A2G6C550-F1
#
_cell.length_a   1.000
_cell.length_b   1.000
_cell.length_c   1.000
_cell.angle_alpha   90.00
_cell.angle_beta   90.00
_cell.angle_gamma   90.00
#
_symmetry.space_group_name_H-M   'P 1'
#
loop_
_entity.id
_entity.type
_entity.pdbx_description
1 polymer ?
#
loop_
_entity_poly.entity_id
_entity_poly.type
_entity_poly.pdbx_seq_one_letter_code
_entity_poly.pdbx_strand_id
1 'polypeptide(L)' 'RLKDVNAYRGLRHKAGLPTRGQRTRTNARTRKGRAVAVGGAQPKAATKT' A
#
# COMPACT_ATOMS: atom_id res chain seq x y z
N ARG A 1 16.76 8.59 0.53
CA ARG A 1 16.80 9.98 -0.01
C ARG A 1 15.48 10.72 0.15
N LEU A 2 14.37 10.37 -0.53
CA LEU A 2 13.11 11.15 -0.34
C LEU A 2 12.44 10.92 1.03
N LYS A 3 12.60 9.74 1.65
CA LYS A 3 11.99 9.42 2.95
C LYS A 3 12.52 10.32 4.08
N ASP A 4 13.77 10.72 4.00
CA ASP A 4 14.50 11.38 5.10
C ASP A 4 14.19 12.88 5.17
N VAL A 5 13.84 13.48 4.02
CA VAL A 5 13.58 14.92 3.84
C VAL A 5 12.15 15.32 4.26
N ASN A 6 11.30 14.38 4.70
CA ASN A 6 9.90 14.60 5.12
C ASN A 6 8.98 15.35 4.12
N ALA A 7 9.39 15.55 2.87
CA ALA A 7 8.53 16.04 1.80
C ALA A 7 7.34 15.08 1.55
N TYR A 8 6.25 15.58 0.94
CA TYR A 8 5.04 14.79 0.66
C TYR A 8 5.33 13.43 0.00
N ARG A 9 6.19 13.42 -1.02
CA ARG A 9 6.62 12.17 -1.67
C ARG A 9 7.29 11.22 -0.68
N GLY A 10 8.17 11.73 0.19
CA GLY A 10 8.83 10.99 1.25
C GLY A 10 7.86 10.32 2.21
N LEU A 11 6.89 11.08 2.73
CA LEU A 11 5.84 10.57 3.63
C LEU A 11 5.02 9.47 2.96
N ARG A 12 4.64 9.64 1.70
CA ARG A 12 3.91 8.62 0.92
C ARG A 12 4.75 7.38 0.66
N HIS A 13 6.06 7.54 0.43
CA HIS A 13 7.02 6.43 0.34
C HIS A 13 7.19 5.68 1.67
N LYS A 14 7.16 6.37 2.82
CA LYS A 14 7.19 5.75 4.15
C LYS A 14 5.91 4.94 4.41
N ALA A 15 4.75 5.50 4.08
CA ALA A 15 3.44 4.88 4.29
C ALA A 15 3.03 3.84 3.22
N GLY A 16 3.89 3.52 2.24
CA GLY A 16 3.54 2.57 1.17
C GLY A 16 2.41 3.05 0.23
N LEU A 17 2.16 4.35 0.16
CA LEU A 17 1.04 4.95 -0.62
C LEU A 17 1.52 5.54 -1.95
N PRO A 18 0.77 5.46 -3.05
CA PRO A 18 1.18 6.06 -4.33
C PRO A 18 1.59 7.53 -4.25
N THR A 19 2.68 7.90 -4.93
CA THR A 19 3.28 9.25 -4.83
C THR A 19 2.89 10.20 -5.95
N ARG A 20 2.26 9.72 -7.04
CA ARG A 20 1.91 10.51 -8.23
C ARG A 20 0.47 11.07 -8.19
N GLY A 21 -0.04 11.40 -7.01
CA GLY A 21 -1.42 11.92 -6.86
C GLY A 21 -2.54 10.89 -7.10
N GLN A 22 -2.23 9.60 -7.19
CA GLN A 22 -3.24 8.56 -7.40
C GLN A 22 -4.17 8.40 -6.17
N ARG A 23 -5.45 8.14 -6.42
CA ARG A 23 -6.47 7.88 -5.39
C ARG A 23 -6.13 6.61 -4.61
N THR A 24 -6.27 6.65 -3.28
CA THR A 24 -5.86 5.54 -2.41
C THR A 24 -6.99 4.69 -1.85
N ARG A 25 -8.25 5.08 -2.09
CA ARG A 25 -9.45 4.38 -1.59
C ARG A 25 -9.78 3.14 -2.43
N THR A 26 -9.74 3.28 -3.76
CA THR A 26 -10.12 2.23 -4.71
C THR A 26 -8.91 1.44 -5.22
N ASN A 27 -8.01 2.06 -5.99
CA ASN A 27 -6.98 1.35 -6.75
C ASN A 27 -5.55 1.64 -6.27
N ALA A 28 -5.19 1.16 -5.07
CA ALA A 28 -3.83 1.33 -4.53
C ALA A 28 -3.20 0.04 -3.98
N ARG A 29 -3.77 -1.11 -4.30
CA ARG A 29 -3.43 -2.42 -3.71
C ARG A 29 -2.05 -2.91 -4.08
N THR A 30 -1.57 -2.61 -5.28
CA THR A 30 -0.21 -2.93 -5.71
C THR A 30 0.85 -2.31 -4.80
N ARG A 31 0.59 -1.12 -4.23
CA ARG A 31 1.52 -0.46 -3.31
C ARG A 31 1.21 -0.69 -1.83
N LYS A 32 -0.09 -0.67 -1.46
CA LYS A 32 -0.57 -0.88 -0.08
C LYS A 32 -0.48 -2.34 0.38
N GLY A 33 -0.43 -3.30 -0.55
CA GLY A 33 -0.60 -4.71 -0.26
C GLY A 33 -2.06 -5.13 -0.10
N ARG A 34 -2.26 -6.41 0.20
CA ARG A 34 -3.58 -7.03 0.47
C ARG A 34 -4.18 -6.48 1.77
N ALA A 35 -5.50 -6.50 1.89
CA ALA A 35 -6.20 -5.95 3.04
C ALA A 35 -6.28 -7.10 4.02
N VAL A 36 -5.77 -6.84 5.20
CA VAL A 36 -5.96 -7.72 6.33
C VAL A 36 -7.30 -7.32 6.93
N ALA A 37 -8.25 -8.25 6.96
CA ALA A 37 -9.49 -8.05 7.69
C ALA A 37 -9.18 -7.99 9.20
N VAL A 38 -9.99 -7.25 9.96
CA VAL A 38 -9.94 -7.28 11.43
C VAL A 38 -10.26 -8.71 11.86
N GLY A 39 -9.27 -9.44 12.34
CA GLY A 39 -9.34 -10.90 12.57
C GLY A 39 -8.21 -11.71 11.92
N GLY A 40 -7.29 -11.08 11.18
CA GLY A 40 -6.05 -11.72 10.74
C GLY A 40 -6.21 -12.78 9.64
N ALA A 41 -7.43 -13.01 9.16
CA ALA A 41 -7.68 -13.89 8.03
C ALA A 41 -7.08 -13.29 6.75
N GLN A 42 -5.88 -13.76 6.41
CA GLN A 42 -5.35 -13.57 5.07
C GLN A 42 -6.18 -14.44 4.12
N PRO A 43 -6.80 -13.89 3.06
CA PRO A 43 -7.41 -14.75 2.05
C PRO A 43 -6.31 -15.66 1.50
N LYS A 44 -6.41 -16.98 1.71
CA LYS A 44 -5.41 -17.95 1.23
C LYS A 44 -5.07 -17.64 -0.22
N ALA A 45 -3.78 -17.65 -0.55
CA ALA A 45 -3.35 -17.58 -1.94
C ALA A 45 -4.07 -18.72 -2.67
N ALA A 46 -4.77 -18.42 -3.76
CA ALA A 46 -5.36 -19.45 -4.59
C ALA A 46 -4.18 -20.30 -5.09
N THR A 47 -4.08 -21.52 -4.58
CA THR A 47 -3.31 -22.58 -5.22
C THR A 47 -3.88 -22.70 -6.62
N LYS A 48 -3.10 -22.29 -7.62
CA LYS A 48 -3.45 -22.54 -9.02
C LYS A 48 -3.52 -24.06 -9.19
N THR A 49 -4.65 -24.54 -9.68
CA THR A 49 -4.74 -25.84 -10.35
C THR A 49 -3.92 -25.77 -11.65
#